data_AF-A0A9X8YN92-F1
#
_entry.id   AF-A0A9X8YN92-F1
#
_cell.length_a   1.000
_cell.length_b   1.000
_cell.length_c   1.000
_cell.angle_alpha   90.00
_cell.angle_beta   90.00
_cell.angle_gamma   90.00
#
_symmetry.space_group_name_H-M   'P 1'
#
loop_
_entity.id
_entity.type
_entity.pdbx_description
1 polymer ?
#
loop_
_entity_poly.entity_id
_entity_poly.type
_entity_poly.pdbx_seq_one_letter_code
_entity_poly.pdbx_strand_id
1 'polypeptide(L)'
;QPVMYQKIKKHPTPRKIYADVLTEQKVASLEDATEMVNLYRDALDRGDCVVEEWRPMNLHSFTWSPYLNHEWDEEYPSKVEMKRLQELARRISTVPEAIEMQSRVAKIYADRAEMAAGNKPFDWGAAETLAYATMAD
;
A
#
# COMPACT_ATOMS: atom_id res chain seq x y z
N GLN A 1 24.82 -28.11 14.21
CA GLN A 1 23.83 -29.21 14.28
C GLN A 1 24.17 -30.33 13.28
N PRO A 2 24.95 -31.36 13.67
CA PRO A 2 25.42 -32.39 12.73
C PRO A 2 24.33 -33.40 12.31
N VAL A 3 23.44 -33.76 13.24
CA VAL A 3 22.43 -34.82 13.04
C VAL A 3 21.36 -34.43 12.03
N MET A 4 20.97 -33.15 12.00
CA MET A 4 19.98 -32.63 11.06
C MET A 4 20.50 -32.68 9.61
N TYR A 5 21.70 -32.15 9.36
CA TYR A 5 22.31 -32.19 8.02
C TYR A 5 22.59 -33.62 7.55
N GLN A 6 22.91 -34.56 8.45
CA GLN A 6 23.03 -35.97 8.10
C GLN A 6 21.70 -36.58 7.61
N LYS A 7 20.56 -36.21 8.22
CA LYS A 7 19.24 -36.62 7.75
C LYS A 7 18.88 -35.96 6.42
N ILE A 8 19.13 -34.66 6.27
CA ILE A 8 18.87 -33.91 5.02
C ILE A 8 19.68 -34.49 3.85
N LYS A 9 20.97 -34.81 4.06
CA LYS A 9 21.84 -35.38 3.01
C LYS A 9 21.38 -36.78 2.55
N LYS A 10 20.70 -37.54 3.41
CA LYS A 10 20.14 -38.87 3.08
C LYS A 10 18.74 -38.80 2.47
N HIS A 11 18.05 -37.67 2.60
CA HIS A 11 16.71 -37.51 2.07
C HIS A 11 16.78 -37.11 0.58
N PRO A 12 16.01 -37.77 -0.31
CA PRO A 12 15.95 -37.38 -1.71
C PRO A 12 15.38 -35.96 -1.86
N THR A 13 15.75 -35.25 -2.93
CA THR A 13 15.26 -33.89 -3.15
C THR A 13 13.76 -33.90 -3.51
N PRO A 14 13.00 -32.84 -3.19
CA PRO A 14 11.58 -32.76 -3.54
C PRO A 14 11.32 -33.01 -5.04
N ARG A 15 12.20 -32.49 -5.92
CA ARG A 15 12.16 -32.76 -7.36
C ARG A 15 12.23 -34.24 -7.68
N LYS A 16 13.17 -34.97 -7.05
CA LYS A 16 13.35 -36.41 -7.32
C LYS A 16 12.12 -37.20 -6.90
N ILE A 17 11.59 -36.90 -5.70
CA ILE A 17 10.38 -37.54 -5.18
C ILE A 17 9.19 -37.31 -6.14
N TYR A 18 8.98 -36.08 -6.59
CA TYR A 18 7.85 -35.76 -7.46
C TYR A 18 8.02 -36.30 -8.89
N ALA A 19 9.23 -36.27 -9.44
CA ALA A 19 9.53 -36.88 -10.74
C ALA A 19 9.29 -38.39 -10.74
N ASP A 20 9.65 -39.08 -9.64
CA ASP A 20 9.40 -40.52 -9.49
C ASP A 20 7.89 -40.81 -9.45
N VAL A 21 7.11 -40.00 -8.72
CA VAL A 21 5.62 -40.09 -8.70
C VAL A 21 5.01 -39.89 -10.09
N LEU A 22 5.48 -38.89 -10.85
CA LEU A 22 4.99 -38.62 -12.21
C LEU A 22 5.36 -39.74 -13.19
N THR A 23 6.52 -40.37 -12.99
CA THR A 23 6.97 -41.54 -13.78
C THR A 23 6.08 -42.75 -13.49
N GLU A 24 5.76 -43.00 -12.21
CA GLU A 24 4.82 -44.07 -11.81
C GLU A 24 3.42 -43.84 -12.39
N GLN A 25 2.97 -42.58 -12.45
CA GLN A 25 1.69 -42.19 -13.05
C GLN A 25 1.71 -42.15 -14.59
N LYS A 26 2.86 -42.43 -15.23
CA LYS A 26 3.07 -42.36 -16.69
C LYS A 26 2.74 -40.98 -17.29
N VAL A 27 2.93 -39.92 -16.51
CA VAL A 27 2.69 -38.53 -16.93
C VAL A 27 3.94 -37.89 -17.53
N ALA A 28 5.12 -38.20 -16.98
CA ALA A 28 6.40 -37.71 -17.45
C ALA A 28 7.49 -38.78 -17.26
N SER A 29 8.47 -38.82 -18.17
CA SER A 29 9.60 -39.72 -18.11
C SER A 29 10.78 -39.13 -17.32
N LEU A 30 11.76 -39.96 -16.96
CA LEU A 30 13.03 -39.51 -16.39
C LEU A 30 13.85 -38.66 -17.37
N GLU A 31 13.67 -38.88 -18.68
CA GLU A 31 14.31 -38.11 -19.74
C GLU A 31 13.72 -36.69 -19.77
N ASP A 32 12.39 -36.57 -19.70
CA ASP A 32 11.69 -35.28 -19.65
C ASP A 32 12.13 -34.46 -18.42
N ALA A 33 12.25 -35.12 -17.26
CA ALA A 33 12.73 -34.48 -16.02
C ALA A 33 14.17 -33.98 -16.13
N THR A 34 15.01 -34.67 -16.91
CA THR A 34 16.40 -34.27 -17.16
C THR A 34 16.48 -33.14 -18.17
N GLU A 35 15.66 -33.20 -19.22
CA GLU A 35 15.53 -32.15 -20.22
C GLU A 35 15.07 -30.83 -19.60
N MET A 36 14.03 -30.85 -18.75
CA MET A 36 13.58 -29.66 -18.01
C MET A 36 14.69 -29.01 -17.17
N VAL A 37 15.58 -29.80 -16.57
CA VAL A 37 16.72 -29.28 -15.80
C VAL A 37 17.74 -28.61 -16.71
N ASN A 38 18.02 -29.20 -17.87
CA ASN A 38 18.95 -28.64 -18.84
C ASN A 38 18.38 -27.34 -19.44
N LEU A 39 17.12 -27.35 -19.88
CA LEU A 39 16.44 -26.17 -20.41
C LEU A 39 16.42 -25.00 -19.40
N TYR A 40 16.13 -25.30 -18.13
CA TYR A 40 16.13 -24.29 -17.07
C TYR A 40 17.53 -23.76 -16.78
N ARG A 41 18.56 -24.62 -16.77
CA ARG A 41 19.95 -24.18 -16.61
C ARG A 41 20.39 -23.30 -17.78
N ASP A 42 20.10 -23.73 -19.00
CA ASP A 42 20.45 -22.97 -20.21
C ASP A 42 19.73 -21.61 -20.24
N ALA A 43 18.48 -21.54 -19.76
CA ALA A 43 17.76 -20.26 -19.63
C ALA A 43 18.42 -19.30 -18.63
N LEU A 44 18.94 -19.83 -17.51
CA LEU A 44 19.71 -19.04 -16.55
C LEU A 44 21.08 -18.61 -17.10
N ASP A 45 21.78 -19.52 -17.80
CA ASP A 45 23.10 -19.24 -18.38
C ASP A 45 23.03 -18.19 -19.50
N ARG A 46 21.90 -18.11 -20.23
CA ARG A 46 21.62 -17.04 -21.19
C ARG A 46 21.26 -15.69 -20.54
N GLY A 47 20.87 -15.69 -19.26
CA GLY A 47 20.42 -14.49 -18.54
C GLY A 47 19.04 -14.00 -18.99
N ASP A 48 18.25 -14.86 -19.66
CA ASP A 48 16.92 -14.52 -20.15
C ASP A 48 15.89 -14.43 -19.02
N CYS A 49 14.78 -13.75 -19.27
CA CYS A 49 13.64 -13.84 -18.37
C CYS A 49 13.07 -15.26 -18.42
N VAL A 50 13.15 -15.98 -17.30
CA VAL A 50 12.71 -17.37 -17.18
C VAL A 50 11.18 -17.51 -17.27
N VAL A 51 10.44 -16.42 -16.99
CA VAL A 51 8.98 -16.40 -17.02
C VAL A 51 8.52 -15.83 -18.36
N GLU A 52 7.94 -16.68 -19.21
CA GLU A 52 7.48 -16.30 -20.55
C GLU A 52 6.35 -15.26 -20.52
N GLU A 53 5.57 -15.21 -19.44
CA GLU A 53 4.49 -14.26 -19.23
C GLU A 53 4.97 -12.89 -18.75
N TRP A 54 6.28 -12.70 -18.50
CA TRP A 54 6.79 -11.40 -18.12
C TRP A 54 6.52 -10.38 -19.22
N ARG A 55 5.98 -9.23 -18.81
CA ARG A 55 5.76 -8.08 -19.69
C ARG A 55 6.41 -6.86 -19.03
N PRO A 56 6.94 -5.92 -19.82
CA PRO A 56 7.42 -4.66 -19.28
C PRO A 56 6.27 -3.93 -18.55
N MET A 57 6.60 -3.28 -17.44
CA MET A 57 5.62 -2.48 -16.70
C MET A 57 5.25 -1.23 -17.51
N ASN A 58 3.96 -0.95 -17.61
CA ASN A 58 3.49 0.28 -18.25
C ASN A 58 3.68 1.48 -17.32
N LEU A 59 3.91 2.67 -17.89
CA LEU A 59 4.02 3.93 -17.14
C LEU A 59 2.81 4.21 -16.25
N HIS A 60 1.62 3.75 -16.62
CA HIS A 60 0.41 3.87 -15.80
C HIS A 60 0.48 3.08 -14.48
N SER A 61 1.28 2.01 -14.42
CA SER A 61 1.56 1.28 -13.18
C SER A 61 2.57 2.02 -12.28
N PHE A 62 3.24 3.04 -12.82
CA PHE A 62 4.26 3.83 -12.13
C PHE A 62 3.73 5.23 -11.77
N THR A 63 2.78 5.24 -10.82
CA THR A 63 2.09 6.46 -10.34
C THR A 63 2.97 7.37 -9.48
N TRP A 64 4.18 6.93 -9.13
CA TRP A 64 5.11 7.67 -8.29
C TRP A 64 5.97 8.69 -9.06
N SER A 65 5.90 8.68 -10.39
CA SER A 65 6.65 9.61 -11.26
C SER A 65 6.65 11.08 -10.80
N PRO A 66 5.51 11.68 -10.40
CA PRO A 66 5.47 13.09 -10.02
C PRO A 66 5.88 13.36 -8.57
N TYR A 67 6.33 12.35 -7.82
CA TYR A 67 6.72 12.46 -6.41
C TYR A 67 8.20 12.11 -6.18
N LEU A 68 8.98 12.00 -7.26
CA LEU A 68 10.40 11.66 -7.19
C LEU A 68 11.28 12.89 -7.43
N ASN A 69 12.41 12.95 -6.73
CA ASN A 69 13.43 14.00 -6.84
C ASN A 69 12.96 15.40 -6.40
N HIS A 70 12.24 15.47 -5.28
CA HIS A 70 11.82 16.72 -4.67
C HIS A 70 12.67 17.06 -3.45
N GLU A 71 12.85 18.36 -3.20
CA GLU A 71 13.45 18.89 -1.97
C GLU A 71 12.37 19.35 -0.98
N TRP A 72 12.75 19.58 0.28
CA TRP A 72 11.80 19.86 1.36
C TRP A 72 11.24 21.30 1.33
N ASP A 73 11.87 22.19 0.57
CA ASP A 73 11.59 23.63 0.50
C ASP A 73 10.76 24.03 -0.73
N GLU A 74 10.17 23.05 -1.41
CA GLU A 74 9.29 23.30 -2.55
C GLU A 74 8.02 24.04 -2.17
N GLU A 75 7.60 24.97 -3.05
CA GLU A 75 6.36 25.69 -2.89
C GLU A 75 5.16 24.78 -3.18
N TYR A 76 4.19 24.78 -2.27
CA TYR A 76 2.92 24.09 -2.43
C TYR A 76 1.77 25.09 -2.26
N PRO A 77 0.56 24.79 -2.79
CA PRO A 77 -0.60 25.67 -2.67
C PRO A 77 -1.13 25.68 -1.22
N SER A 78 -0.43 26.41 -0.35
CA SER A 78 -0.71 26.55 1.09
C SER A 78 -1.82 27.56 1.41
N LYS A 79 -2.24 28.35 0.41
CA LYS A 79 -3.23 29.42 0.57
C LYS A 79 -4.62 28.91 0.25
N VAL A 80 -5.53 29.05 1.20
CA VAL A 80 -6.96 28.73 1.04
C VAL A 80 -7.76 30.04 1.06
N GLU A 81 -8.80 30.14 0.22
CA GLU A 81 -9.68 31.31 0.23
C GLU A 81 -10.39 31.42 1.60
N MET A 82 -10.33 32.60 2.23
CA MET A 82 -10.92 32.83 3.54
C MET A 82 -12.42 32.49 3.60
N LYS A 83 -13.18 32.81 2.54
CA LYS A 83 -14.61 32.48 2.46
C LYS A 83 -14.84 30.98 2.47
N ARG A 84 -14.05 30.23 1.69
CA ARG A 84 -14.14 28.77 1.64
C ARG A 84 -13.72 28.15 2.98
N LEU A 85 -12.67 28.67 3.60
CA LEU A 85 -12.20 28.23 4.90
C LEU A 85 -13.28 28.41 5.99
N GLN A 86 -13.98 29.54 6.00
CA GLN A 86 -15.11 29.79 6.92
C GLN A 86 -16.29 28.85 6.65
N GLU A 87 -16.60 28.56 5.39
CA GLU A 87 -17.64 27.61 5.03
C GLU A 87 -17.31 26.20 5.52
N LEU A 88 -16.08 25.73 5.29
CA LEU A 88 -15.59 24.44 5.77
C LEU A 88 -15.64 24.37 7.30
N ALA A 89 -15.18 25.40 7.99
CA ALA A 89 -15.22 25.48 9.45
C ALA A 89 -16.66 25.38 10.00
N ARG A 90 -17.64 25.98 9.32
CA ARG A 90 -19.07 25.85 9.69
C ARG A 90 -19.60 24.46 9.41
N ARG A 91 -19.29 23.88 8.25
CA ARG A 91 -19.75 22.53 7.86
C ARG A 91 -19.26 21.46 8.85
N ILE A 92 -17.98 21.46 9.20
CA ILE A 92 -17.41 20.48 10.15
C ILE A 92 -17.87 20.71 11.59
N SER A 93 -18.34 21.91 11.92
CA SER A 93 -18.85 22.24 13.26
C SER A 93 -20.37 22.01 13.39
N THR A 94 -21.07 21.75 12.29
CA THR A 94 -22.53 21.53 12.27
C THR A 94 -22.82 20.04 12.29
N VAL A 95 -23.39 19.56 13.40
CA VAL A 95 -23.83 18.18 13.55
C VAL A 95 -25.35 18.11 13.34
N PRO A 96 -25.89 17.16 12.55
CA PRO A 96 -27.32 16.98 12.39
C PRO A 96 -28.05 16.76 13.73
N GLU A 97 -29.22 17.36 13.89
CA GLU A 97 -30.04 17.28 15.12
C GLU A 97 -30.44 15.83 15.49
N ALA A 98 -30.43 14.91 14.52
CA ALA A 98 -30.70 13.50 14.74
C ALA A 98 -29.60 12.77 15.56
N ILE A 99 -28.41 13.37 15.73
CA ILE A 99 -27.29 12.76 16.44
C ILE A 99 -27.22 13.34 17.85
N GLU A 100 -27.57 12.52 18.85
CA GLU A 100 -27.41 12.89 20.26
C GLU A 100 -25.93 12.84 20.66
N MET A 101 -25.33 14.01 20.90
CA MET A 101 -23.94 14.11 21.32
C MET A 101 -23.80 13.99 22.83
N GLN A 102 -22.71 13.36 23.26
CA GLN A 102 -22.28 13.42 24.66
C GLN A 102 -22.03 14.88 25.08
N SER A 103 -22.39 15.24 26.31
CA SER A 103 -22.43 16.63 26.78
C SER A 103 -21.14 17.43 26.61
N ARG A 104 -19.97 16.80 26.80
CA ARG A 104 -18.66 17.42 26.60
C ARG A 104 -18.32 17.56 25.11
N VAL A 105 -18.72 16.60 24.28
CA VAL A 105 -18.59 16.67 22.82
C VAL A 105 -19.44 17.81 22.26
N ALA A 106 -20.70 17.93 22.67
CA ALA A 106 -21.57 19.02 22.27
C ALA A 106 -20.95 20.40 22.59
N LYS A 107 -20.32 20.52 23.77
CA LYS A 107 -19.63 21.74 24.18
C LYS A 107 -18.42 22.07 23.30
N ILE A 108 -17.65 21.06 22.90
CA ILE A 108 -16.52 21.22 21.96
C ILE A 108 -17.02 21.68 20.59
N TYR A 109 -18.12 21.11 20.07
CA TYR A 109 -18.68 21.53 18.78
C TYR A 109 -19.27 22.94 18.82
N ALA A 110 -19.92 23.32 19.92
CA ALA A 110 -20.37 24.70 20.13
C ALA A 110 -19.18 25.68 20.17
N ASP A 111 -18.12 25.34 20.89
CA ASP A 111 -16.89 26.13 20.91
C ASP A 111 -16.25 26.26 19.52
N ARG A 112 -16.25 25.19 18.72
CA ARG A 112 -15.75 25.20 17.33
C ARG A 112 -16.63 26.06 16.40
N ALA A 113 -17.94 26.08 16.60
CA ALA A 113 -18.84 26.96 15.86
C ALA A 113 -18.53 28.45 16.15
N GLU A 114 -18.24 28.80 17.41
CA GLU A 114 -17.79 30.15 17.78
C GLU A 114 -16.41 30.50 17.17
N MET A 115 -15.50 29.52 17.08
CA MET A 115 -14.22 29.70 16.37
C MET A 115 -14.43 29.93 14.86
N ALA A 116 -15.34 29.17 14.24
CA ALA A 116 -15.70 29.34 12.83
C ALA A 116 -16.38 30.69 12.54
N ALA A 117 -17.06 31.27 13.53
CA ALA A 117 -17.63 32.62 13.46
C ALA A 117 -16.60 33.74 13.70
N GLY A 118 -15.39 33.41 14.18
CA GLY A 118 -14.36 34.37 14.54
C GLY A 118 -14.53 34.99 15.92
N ASN A 119 -15.48 34.50 16.73
CA ASN A 119 -15.73 34.98 18.09
C ASN A 119 -14.74 34.43 19.11
N LYS A 120 -14.05 33.32 18.76
CA LYS A 120 -13.06 32.65 19.60
C LYS A 120 -11.81 32.30 18.80
N PRO A 121 -10.60 32.40 19.36
CA PRO A 121 -9.39 31.92 18.70
C PRO A 121 -9.43 30.39 18.54
N PHE A 122 -8.85 29.89 17.45
CA PHE A 122 -8.75 28.46 17.18
C PHE A 122 -7.89 27.74 18.22
N ASP A 123 -8.38 26.59 18.69
CA ASP A 123 -7.56 25.61 19.39
C ASP A 123 -6.92 24.62 18.40
N TRP A 124 -6.04 23.75 18.93
CA TRP A 124 -5.32 22.76 18.11
C TRP A 124 -6.26 21.81 17.38
N GLY A 125 -7.26 21.26 18.08
CA GLY A 125 -8.15 20.26 17.49
C GLY A 125 -9.07 20.84 16.42
N ALA A 126 -9.50 22.10 16.58
CA ALA A 126 -10.27 22.82 15.60
C ALA A 126 -9.44 23.13 14.34
N ALA A 127 -8.19 23.58 14.51
CA ALA A 127 -7.28 23.82 13.40
C ALA A 127 -6.93 22.54 12.61
N GLU A 128 -6.67 21.44 13.31
CA GLU A 128 -6.38 20.14 12.68
C GLU A 128 -7.58 19.60 11.90
N THR A 129 -8.78 19.65 12.49
CA THR A 129 -10.00 19.19 11.79
C THR A 129 -10.28 20.07 10.56
N LEU A 130 -9.97 21.37 10.64
CA LEU A 130 -10.10 22.29 9.50
C LEU A 130 -9.09 21.98 8.41
N ALA A 131 -7.85 21.60 8.74
CA ALA A 131 -6.86 21.15 7.77
C ALA A 131 -7.33 19.89 7.00
N TYR A 132 -7.94 18.93 7.70
CA TYR A 132 -8.55 17.76 7.04
C TYR A 132 -9.67 18.18 6.09
N ALA A 133 -10.53 19.11 6.53
CA ALA A 133 -11.59 19.63 5.68
C ALA A 133 -11.03 20.30 4.42
N THR A 134 -9.91 21.03 4.50
CA THR A 134 -9.28 21.67 3.33
C THR A 134 -8.62 20.69 2.35
N MET A 135 -8.21 19.50 2.82
CA MET A 135 -7.63 18.47 1.95
C MET A 135 -8.70 17.60 1.29
N ALA A 136 -9.87 17.45 1.92
CA ALA A 136 -10.96 16.61 1.44
C ALA A 136 -12.01 17.37 0.62
N ASP A 137 -11.88 18.70 0.51
CA ASP A 137 -12.74 19.57 -0.30
C ASP A 137 -12.53 19.39 -1.81
#